data_AF-A0A530K9G8-F1
#
_entry.id   AF-A0A530K9G8-F1
#
_cell.length_a   1.000
_cell.length_b   1.000
_cell.length_c   1.000
_cell.angle_alpha   90.00
_cell.angle_beta   90.00
_cell.angle_gamma   90.00
#
_symmetry.space_group_name_H-M   'P 1'
#
loop_
_entity.id
_entity.type
_entity.pdbx_description
1 polymer ?
#
loop_
_entity_poly.entity_id
_entity_poly.type
_entity_poly.pdbx_seq_one_letter_code
_entity_poly.pdbx_strand_id
1 'polypeptide(L)'
;MLYILALLIGVIAGLRAMTAPAAVAWGAYLGWLPVAGTWASFMSHWAAVGIFTILAIVELVTDQLPSTPSRKVPQQFGARIVMGAFTGAVIGATGGATIGGLIAGAIGAVIGTLGGA
;
A
#
# COMPACT_ATOMS: atom_id res chain seq x y z
N MET A 1 9.05 -15.40 -1.45
CA MET A 1 8.84 -14.43 -0.36
C MET A 1 8.29 -13.10 -0.86
N LEU A 2 8.95 -12.41 -1.82
CA LEU A 2 8.55 -11.07 -2.29
C LEU A 2 7.10 -10.98 -2.78
N TYR A 3 6.63 -11.93 -3.62
CA TYR A 3 5.25 -11.92 -4.10
C TYR A 3 4.21 -12.15 -3.00
N ILE A 4 4.56 -12.92 -1.96
CA ILE A 4 3.67 -13.14 -0.81
C ILE A 4 3.56 -11.83 -0.02
N LEU A 5 4.70 -11.18 0.26
CA LEU A 5 4.69 -9.87 0.94
C LEU A 5 3.96 -8.80 0.13
N ALA A 6 4.17 -8.77 -1.20
CA ALA A 6 3.45 -7.88 -2.11
C ALA A 6 1.93 -8.15 -2.11
N LEU A 7 1.52 -9.42 -2.11
CA LEU A 7 0.11 -9.79 -2.02
C LEU A 7 -0.49 -9.42 -0.66
N LEU A 8 0.20 -9.69 0.45
CA LEU A 8 -0.27 -9.37 1.80
C LEU A 8 -0.38 -7.86 2.01
N ILE A 9 0.59 -7.06 1.55
CA ILE A 9 0.49 -5.59 1.65
C ILE A 9 -0.65 -5.08 0.74
N GLY A 10 -0.88 -5.73 -0.39
CA GLY A 10 -2.04 -5.50 -1.24
C GLY A 10 -3.35 -5.73 -0.48
N VAL A 11 -3.48 -6.84 0.25
CA VAL A 11 -4.67 -7.12 1.10
C VAL A 11 -4.90 -6.00 2.11
N ILE A 12 -3.84 -5.52 2.76
CA ILE A 12 -3.91 -4.37 3.68
C ILE A 12 -4.41 -3.12 2.94
N ALA A 13 -3.88 -2.84 1.73
CA ALA A 13 -4.35 -1.73 0.90
C ALA A 13 -5.83 -1.87 0.52
N GLY A 14 -6.30 -3.11 0.30
CA GLY A 14 -7.71 -3.42 0.03
C GLY A 14 -8.64 -3.16 1.22
N LEU A 15 -8.13 -3.33 2.45
CA LEU A 15 -8.88 -2.94 3.64
C LEU A 15 -8.85 -1.43 3.84
N ARG A 16 -7.67 -0.82 3.66
CA ARG A 16 -7.37 0.60 3.92
C ARG A 16 -6.27 1.09 2.98
N ALA A 17 -6.60 1.98 2.04
CA ALA A 17 -5.73 2.38 0.93
C ALA A 17 -4.43 3.06 1.38
N MET A 18 -4.47 3.91 2.40
CA MET A 18 -3.31 4.70 2.87
C MET A 18 -2.51 4.00 3.97
N THR A 19 -3.06 2.95 4.58
CA THR A 19 -2.35 2.19 5.62
C THR A 19 -1.19 1.38 5.04
N ALA A 20 -1.37 0.79 3.87
CA ALA A 20 -0.32 0.04 3.17
C ALA A 20 0.94 0.87 2.82
N PRO A 21 0.85 2.04 2.15
CA PRO A 21 2.01 2.85 1.82
C PRO A 21 2.71 3.42 3.06
N ALA A 22 1.97 3.72 4.12
CA ALA A 22 2.57 4.11 5.40
C ALA A 22 3.43 2.98 5.99
N ALA A 23 2.91 1.75 6.02
CA ALA A 23 3.67 0.59 6.49
C ALA A 23 4.92 0.32 5.65
N VAL A 24 4.82 0.45 4.32
CA VAL A 24 5.97 0.28 3.41
C VAL A 24 7.01 1.39 3.59
N ALA A 25 6.59 2.65 3.75
CA ALA A 25 7.51 3.75 4.01
C ALA A 25 8.26 3.56 5.34
N TRP A 26 7.56 3.14 6.40
CA TRP A 26 8.21 2.78 7.67
C TRP A 26 9.17 1.59 7.52
N GLY A 27 8.77 0.53 6.81
CA GLY A 27 9.65 -0.62 6.54
C GLY A 27 10.89 -0.24 5.74
N ALA A 28 10.79 0.69 4.80
CA ALA A 28 11.92 1.23 4.06
C ALA A 28 12.81 2.13 4.94
N TYR A 29 12.22 3.01 5.75
CA TYR A 29 12.94 3.92 6.64
C TYR A 29 13.71 3.19 7.75
N LEU A 30 13.12 2.14 8.32
CA LEU A 30 13.75 1.29 9.35
C LEU A 30 14.76 0.29 8.77
N GLY A 31 14.95 0.26 7.44
CA GLY A 31 15.89 -0.62 6.76
C GLY A 31 15.44 -2.07 6.61
N TRP A 32 14.17 -2.38 6.86
CA TRP A 32 13.60 -3.73 6.66
C TRP A 32 13.40 -4.06 5.18
N LEU A 33 13.13 -3.03 4.37
CA LEU A 33 13.03 -3.14 2.92
C LEU A 33 14.26 -2.48 2.28
N PRO A 34 15.17 -3.24 1.64
CA PRO A 34 16.36 -2.70 1.00
C PRO A 34 15.98 -2.03 -0.34
N VAL A 35 15.37 -0.84 -0.26
CA VAL A 35 14.95 -0.04 -1.42
C VAL A 35 16.06 0.87 -1.96
N ALA A 36 17.20 0.94 -1.28
CA ALA A 36 18.35 1.73 -1.71
C ALA A 36 18.87 1.26 -3.08
N GLY A 37 19.23 2.21 -3.95
CA GLY A 37 19.66 1.91 -5.32
C GLY A 37 18.53 1.52 -6.28
N THR A 38 17.27 1.55 -5.82
CA THR A 38 16.09 1.34 -6.66
C THR A 38 15.34 2.66 -6.88
N TRP A 39 14.42 2.67 -7.86
CA TRP A 39 13.51 3.79 -8.07
C TRP A 39 12.63 4.09 -6.83
N ALA A 40 12.41 3.10 -5.96
CA ALA A 40 11.60 3.21 -4.75
C ALA A 40 12.38 3.76 -3.53
N SER A 41 13.62 4.18 -3.70
CA SER A 41 14.47 4.70 -2.62
C SER A 41 13.85 5.89 -1.86
N PHE A 42 13.01 6.70 -2.51
CA PHE A 42 12.30 7.80 -1.85
C PHE A 42 11.38 7.33 -0.71
N MET A 43 11.00 6.05 -0.65
CA MET A 43 10.21 5.48 0.45
C MET A 43 10.94 5.45 1.78
N SER A 44 12.27 5.45 1.79
CA SER A 44 13.05 5.55 3.02
C SER A 44 13.29 6.99 3.47
N HIS A 45 12.72 8.00 2.79
CA HIS A 45 12.89 9.39 3.19
C HIS A 45 11.88 9.76 4.30
N TRP A 46 12.35 10.49 5.32
CA TRP A 46 11.52 10.90 6.47
C TRP A 46 10.25 11.67 6.04
N ALA A 47 10.34 12.46 4.96
CA ALA A 47 9.19 13.19 4.44
C ALA A 47 8.12 12.24 3.89
N ALA A 48 8.51 11.15 3.21
CA ALA A 48 7.57 10.16 2.71
C ALA A 48 6.88 9.43 3.86
N VAL A 49 7.64 9.05 4.89
CA VAL A 49 7.09 8.46 6.13
C VAL A 49 6.07 9.40 6.76
N GLY A 50 6.41 10.69 6.90
CA GLY A 50 5.51 11.70 7.46
C GLY A 50 4.23 11.88 6.64
N ILE A 51 4.35 12.04 5.32
CA ILE A 51 3.21 12.23 4.42
C ILE A 51 2.28 11.02 4.46
N PHE A 52 2.79 9.80 4.27
CA PHE A 52 1.92 8.62 4.28
C PHE A 52 1.33 8.31 5.65
N THR A 53 2.04 8.61 6.74
CA THR A 53 1.49 8.48 8.10
C THR A 53 0.33 9.46 8.29
N ILE A 54 0.47 10.72 7.89
CA ILE A 54 -0.62 11.70 7.97
C ILE A 54 -1.81 11.25 7.11
N LEU A 55 -1.58 10.80 5.88
CA LEU A 55 -2.64 10.29 5.00
C LEU A 55 -3.35 9.07 5.58
N ALA A 56 -2.61 8.16 6.23
CA ALA A 56 -3.19 6.99 6.90
C ALA A 56 -4.04 7.38 8.12
N ILE A 57 -3.62 8.40 8.88
CA ILE A 57 -4.42 8.95 9.99
C ILE A 57 -5.68 9.62 9.45
N VAL A 58 -5.56 10.42 8.39
CA VAL A 58 -6.73 11.06 7.75
C VAL A 58 -7.72 10.00 7.28
N GLU A 59 -7.26 8.96 6.58
CA GLU A 59 -8.10 7.83 6.17
C GLU A 59 -8.80 7.18 7.38
N LEU A 60 -8.08 6.96 8.48
CA LEU A 60 -8.65 6.39 9.72
C LEU A 60 -9.74 7.25 10.33
N VAL A 61 -9.55 8.57 10.37
CA VAL A 61 -10.58 9.48 10.86
C VAL A 61 -11.77 9.51 9.91
N THR A 62 -11.53 9.62 8.60
CA THR A 62 -12.61 9.70 7.62
C THR A 62 -13.41 8.42 7.53
N ASP A 63 -12.80 7.23 7.68
CA ASP A 63 -13.52 5.95 7.65
C ASP A 63 -14.56 5.81 8.77
N GLN A 64 -14.42 6.54 9.87
CA GLN A 64 -15.32 6.49 11.02
C GLN A 64 -16.50 7.47 10.90
N LEU A 65 -16.47 8.38 9.92
CA LEU A 65 -17.53 9.36 9.74
C LEU A 65 -18.79 8.71 9.11
N PRO A 66 -20.00 9.06 9.58
CA PRO A 66 -21.25 8.46 9.09
C PRO A 66 -21.57 8.79 7.63
N SER A 67 -20.91 9.80 7.06
CA SER A 67 -21.07 10.25 5.67
C SER A 67 -20.12 9.57 4.68
N THR A 68 -19.29 8.63 5.14
CA THR A 68 -18.26 8.05 4.29
C THR A 68 -18.87 7.07 3.30
N PRO A 69 -18.68 7.29 1.96
CA PRO A 69 -19.21 6.40 0.95
C PRO A 69 -18.69 4.98 1.14
N SER A 70 -19.51 3.99 0.79
CA SER A 70 -19.14 2.57 0.93
C SER A 70 -17.87 2.25 0.17
N ARG A 71 -17.01 1.40 0.78
CA ARG A 71 -15.76 0.89 0.20
C ARG A 71 -15.87 0.21 -1.18
N LYS A 72 -17.09 -0.08 -1.65
CA LYS A 72 -17.39 -0.62 -2.98
C LYS A 72 -17.64 0.43 -4.05
N VAL A 73 -17.72 1.73 -3.72
CA VAL A 73 -17.84 2.75 -4.77
C VAL A 73 -16.60 2.71 -5.68
N PRO A 74 -16.77 2.81 -7.01
CA PRO A 74 -15.70 2.61 -7.98
C PRO A 74 -14.44 3.45 -7.69
N GLN A 75 -14.63 4.69 -7.21
CA GLN A 75 -13.53 5.58 -6.87
C GLN A 75 -12.67 5.06 -5.71
N GLN A 76 -13.30 4.61 -4.62
CA GLN A 76 -12.55 4.10 -3.46
C GLN A 76 -11.95 2.72 -3.73
N PHE A 77 -12.65 1.87 -4.49
CA PHE A 77 -12.12 0.58 -4.94
C PHE A 77 -10.88 0.76 -5.84
N GLY A 78 -10.96 1.69 -6.80
CA GLY A 78 -9.84 2.04 -7.67
C GLY A 78 -8.64 2.57 -6.89
N ALA A 79 -8.86 3.47 -5.92
CA ALA A 79 -7.79 3.98 -5.06
C ALA A 79 -7.07 2.85 -4.31
N ARG A 80 -7.80 1.88 -3.75
CA ARG A 80 -7.22 0.72 -3.05
C ARG A 80 -6.35 -0.13 -3.97
N ILE A 81 -6.82 -0.41 -5.20
CA ILE A 81 -6.04 -1.15 -6.19
C ILE A 81 -4.75 -0.41 -6.53
N VAL A 82 -4.83 0.89 -6.79
CA VAL A 82 -3.65 1.70 -7.14
C VAL A 82 -2.65 1.70 -5.99
N MET A 83 -3.10 1.86 -4.74
CA MET A 83 -2.20 1.85 -3.58
C MET A 83 -1.62 0.46 -3.31
N GLY A 84 -2.39 -0.60 -3.50
CA GLY A 84 -1.90 -1.99 -3.41
C GLY A 84 -0.86 -2.30 -4.49
N ALA A 85 -1.13 -1.89 -5.73
CA ALA A 85 -0.20 -2.03 -6.85
C ALA A 85 1.10 -1.25 -6.59
N PHE A 86 1.00 -0.01 -6.13
CA PHE A 86 2.15 0.84 -5.80
C PHE A 86 3.01 0.23 -4.69
N THR A 87 2.41 -0.17 -3.58
CA THR A 87 3.12 -0.77 -2.44
C THR A 87 3.72 -2.14 -2.78
N GLY A 88 3.00 -2.95 -3.55
CA GLY A 88 3.52 -4.19 -4.10
C GLY A 88 4.71 -3.97 -5.04
N ALA A 89 4.67 -2.92 -5.87
CA ALA A 89 5.79 -2.56 -6.75
C ALA A 89 7.03 -2.13 -5.96
N VAL A 90 6.87 -1.38 -4.87
CA VAL A 90 7.97 -0.99 -3.97
C VAL A 90 8.61 -2.23 -3.34
N ILE A 91 7.81 -3.16 -2.82
CA ILE A 91 8.34 -4.42 -2.27
C ILE A 91 9.05 -5.23 -3.38
N GLY A 92 8.45 -5.32 -4.56
CA GLY A 92 9.05 -6.01 -5.72
C GLY A 92 10.38 -5.41 -6.17
N ALA A 93 10.55 -4.09 -6.05
CA ALA A 93 11.77 -3.39 -6.43
C ALA A 93 13.00 -3.87 -5.64
N THR A 94 12.82 -4.32 -4.39
CA THR A 94 13.90 -4.85 -3.53
C THR A 94 14.57 -6.11 -4.08
N GLY A 95 13.93 -6.81 -5.02
CA GLY A 95 14.48 -7.99 -5.69
C GLY A 95 14.37 -7.95 -7.21
N GLY A 96 14.26 -6.77 -7.82
CA GLY A 96 14.18 -6.61 -9.28
C GLY A 96 12.86 -7.09 -9.90
N ALA A 97 11.85 -7.41 -9.09
CA ALA A 97 10.57 -7.98 -9.52
C ALA A 97 9.43 -6.95 -9.48
N THR A 98 9.71 -5.68 -9.82
CA THR A 98 8.77 -4.55 -9.70
C THR A 98 7.40 -4.84 -10.32
N ILE A 99 7.37 -5.35 -11.57
CA ILE A 99 6.12 -5.63 -12.29
C ILE A 99 5.34 -6.77 -11.61
N GLY A 100 6.02 -7.85 -11.22
CA GLY A 100 5.35 -8.96 -10.55
C GLY A 100 4.85 -8.57 -9.15
N GLY A 101 5.60 -7.73 -8.42
CA GLY A 101 5.17 -7.15 -7.15
C GLY A 101 3.96 -6.23 -7.31
N LEU A 102 3.94 -5.41 -8.36
CA LEU A 102 2.80 -4.56 -8.73
C LEU A 102 1.54 -5.39 -8.94
N ILE A 103 1.63 -6.43 -9.77
CA ILE A 103 0.50 -7.31 -10.08
C ILE A 103 0.02 -8.04 -8.82
N ALA A 104 0.95 -8.59 -8.03
CA ALA A 104 0.63 -9.28 -6.78
C ALA A 104 -0.06 -8.34 -5.77
N GLY A 105 0.41 -7.10 -5.65
CA GLY A 105 -0.20 -6.09 -4.79
C GLY A 105 -1.58 -5.63 -5.26
N ALA A 106 -1.78 -5.49 -6.58
CA ALA A 106 -3.09 -5.20 -7.15
C ALA A 106 -4.10 -6.33 -6.88
N ILE A 107 -3.69 -7.59 -7.08
CA ILE A 107 -4.50 -8.77 -6.77
C ILE A 107 -4.83 -8.82 -5.27
N GLY A 108 -3.84 -8.59 -4.41
CA GLY A 108 -4.04 -8.49 -2.97
C GLY A 108 -5.09 -7.44 -2.60
N ALA A 109 -5.05 -6.26 -3.22
CA ALA A 109 -6.02 -5.19 -2.95
C ALA A 109 -7.45 -5.57 -3.35
N VAL A 110 -7.62 -6.27 -4.47
CA VAL A 110 -8.93 -6.83 -4.86
C VAL A 110 -9.42 -7.83 -3.80
N ILE A 111 -8.55 -8.77 -3.37
CA ILE A 111 -8.88 -9.75 -2.33
C ILE A 111 -9.28 -9.05 -1.03
N GLY A 112 -8.49 -8.10 -0.55
CA GLY A 112 -8.75 -7.37 0.69
C GLY A 112 -10.06 -6.57 0.63
N THR A 113 -10.34 -5.92 -0.49
CA THR A 113 -11.54 -5.09 -0.62
C THR A 113 -12.81 -5.92 -0.71
N LEU A 114 -12.77 -7.07 -1.41
CA LEU A 114 -13.91 -7.96 -1.56
C LEU A 114 -14.10 -8.89 -0.34
N GLY A 115 -13.01 -9.31 0.30
CA GLY A 115 -13.03 -10.19 1.49
C GLY A 115 -13.33 -9.47 2.81
N GLY A 116 -13.09 -8.16 2.89
CA GLY A 116 -13.47 -7.33 4.05
C GLY A 116 -14.86 -6.69 3.94
N ALA A 117 -15.66 -7.14 2.97
CA ALA A 117 -17.02 -6.67 2.71
C ALA A 117 -18.07 -7.50 3.45
#